data_AF-A0A8J1XYD8-F1
#
_entry.id   AF-A0A8J1XYD8-F1
#
_cell.length_a   1.000
_cell.length_b   1.000
_cell.length_c   1.000
_cell.angle_alpha   90.00
_cell.angle_beta   90.00
_cell.angle_gamma   90.00
#
_symmetry.space_group_name_H-M   'P 1'
#
loop_
_entity.id
_entity.type
_entity.pdbx_description
1 polymer ?
#
loop_
_entity_poly.entity_id
_entity_poly.type
_entity_poly.pdbx_seq_one_letter_code
_entity_poly.pdbx_strand_id
1 'polypeptide(L)'
;DRMTPITPFHRNLRYSNLDHCSRYKVADLLRLKPDDKTLGVITDRMPPRNPDFDVAFDPLELQTNDDHVNAGGIAPVVTEATHEQKRPPRRIVWRNVVLFTLLHAYSLWGIICIPWAHPLTWLFTIFLYTASAIGVTAGAHRLWAHRSYKAKLPMRIILTMMNSMALQNDIIEWARDHRVHHKYSETDADPHNARRGFFFSHIGWLLVRKHPDVKDKGKNIDLSDLYADPVLRFQRKYYVPSVLLMCFLIPTLVPHFLWGESLWYAFLIPGLLRLCATLNATWMVNSVAHMKGDKPYNKFINPVENIFVIFGAVGEGFHNYHHTFPHDYSTSEFGWKFNLTTFFIDCFAKMGLATDRRKMPYNLVFRRALKTGDGSHHGVQKHLQETEANEEKTLESEKPKDE
;
A
#
# COMPACT_ATOMS: atom_id res chain seq x y z
N ASP A 1 26.14 -69.32 -11.46
CA ASP A 1 27.59 -69.12 -11.59
C ASP A 1 27.94 -67.67 -11.89
N ARG A 2 28.86 -67.13 -11.05
CA ARG A 2 29.75 -65.97 -11.23
C ARG A 2 29.18 -64.53 -11.24
N MET A 3 29.21 -63.95 -10.02
CA MET A 3 29.83 -62.65 -9.64
C MET A 3 31.15 -62.37 -10.41
N THR A 4 31.70 -61.18 -10.68
CA THR A 4 31.62 -59.74 -10.25
C THR A 4 32.58 -58.95 -11.21
N PRO A 5 33.16 -57.77 -10.90
CA PRO A 5 32.64 -56.39 -10.96
C PRO A 5 33.52 -55.42 -11.80
N ILE A 6 33.04 -54.23 -12.20
CA ILE A 6 33.94 -53.09 -12.54
C ILE A 6 33.40 -51.76 -11.96
N THR A 7 34.35 -51.04 -11.37
CA THR A 7 34.37 -49.82 -10.56
C THR A 7 33.98 -48.50 -11.26
N PRO A 8 33.73 -47.41 -10.47
CA PRO A 8 33.18 -46.15 -10.95
C PRO A 8 34.27 -45.16 -11.42
N PHE A 9 33.93 -44.33 -12.42
CA PHE A 9 34.80 -43.23 -12.86
C PHE A 9 34.46 -41.94 -12.11
N HIS A 10 35.41 -41.47 -11.31
CA HIS A 10 35.46 -40.13 -10.73
C HIS A 10 35.50 -39.06 -11.83
N ARG A 11 34.67 -38.02 -11.70
CA ARG A 11 35.05 -36.68 -12.16
C ARG A 11 34.64 -35.63 -11.13
N ASN A 12 35.69 -35.07 -10.52
CA ASN A 12 35.66 -33.89 -9.67
C ASN A 12 35.11 -32.68 -10.45
N LEU A 13 34.08 -32.05 -9.92
CA LEU A 13 33.82 -30.62 -10.14
C LEU A 13 33.55 -29.98 -8.78
N ARG A 14 34.57 -29.26 -8.30
CA ARG A 14 34.50 -28.38 -7.14
C ARG A 14 33.54 -27.24 -7.48
N TYR A 15 32.48 -27.08 -6.69
CA TYR A 15 31.83 -25.79 -6.50
C TYR A 15 31.89 -25.44 -5.02
N SER A 16 32.84 -24.57 -4.71
CA SER A 16 33.01 -23.85 -3.46
C SER A 16 31.89 -22.82 -3.26
N ASN A 17 31.52 -22.64 -1.99
CA ASN A 17 30.76 -21.52 -1.41
C ASN A 17 29.24 -21.52 -1.63
N LEU A 18 28.55 -22.28 -0.77
CA LEU A 18 27.13 -22.12 -0.46
C LEU A 18 26.98 -21.17 0.74
N ASP A 19 26.70 -19.90 0.46
CA ASP A 19 26.25 -18.94 1.47
C ASP A 19 24.85 -19.32 1.99
N HIS A 20 24.78 -19.49 3.30
CA HIS A 20 23.57 -19.76 4.07
C HIS A 20 22.65 -18.52 4.14
N CYS A 21 21.50 -18.56 3.47
CA CYS A 21 20.31 -17.84 3.94
C CYS A 21 19.01 -18.28 3.23
N SER A 22 18.48 -19.45 3.60
CA SER A 22 17.04 -19.76 3.59
C SER A 22 16.78 -21.18 4.10
N ARG A 23 16.73 -21.35 5.42
CA ARG A 23 16.11 -22.55 6.04
C ARG A 23 15.44 -22.13 7.34
N TYR A 24 14.14 -21.89 7.31
CA TYR A 24 13.30 -22.02 8.49
C TYR A 24 12.79 -23.46 8.50
N LYS A 25 13.43 -24.32 9.30
CA LYS A 25 12.94 -25.67 9.60
C LYS A 25 11.92 -25.58 10.75
N VAL A 26 10.77 -26.20 10.56
CA VAL A 26 9.65 -26.32 11.50
C VAL A 26 9.88 -27.51 12.45
N ALA A 27 11.03 -27.58 13.14
CA ALA A 27 11.36 -28.78 13.95
C ALA A 27 11.95 -28.54 15.35
N ASP A 28 12.21 -27.31 15.78
CA ASP A 28 12.85 -27.07 17.10
C ASP A 28 11.91 -26.45 18.16
N LEU A 29 10.59 -26.52 17.96
CA LEU A 29 9.59 -25.94 18.89
C LEU A 29 9.11 -26.88 20.01
N LEU A 30 9.79 -28.00 20.24
CA LEU A 30 9.47 -28.91 21.34
C LEU A 30 10.73 -29.28 22.12
N ARG A 31 11.16 -28.37 23.00
CA ARG A 31 11.88 -28.65 24.25
C ARG A 31 12.25 -27.32 24.87
N LEU A 32 11.55 -26.92 25.94
CA LEU A 32 12.14 -26.26 27.10
C LEU A 32 11.10 -26.36 28.24
N LYS A 33 11.45 -27.16 29.25
CA LYS A 33 10.83 -27.14 30.58
C LYS A 33 11.52 -26.05 31.44
N PRO A 34 10.86 -25.55 32.50
CA PRO A 34 11.22 -24.32 33.20
C PRO A 34 12.22 -24.57 34.33
N ASP A 35 12.91 -23.49 34.74
CA ASP A 35 13.54 -23.16 36.04
C ASP A 35 14.69 -22.15 35.71
N ASP A 36 15.00 -21.09 36.45
CA ASP A 36 14.74 -20.72 37.83
C ASP A 36 14.86 -19.18 38.00
N LYS A 37 14.45 -18.72 39.18
CA LYS A 37 14.19 -17.37 39.67
C LYS A 37 15.31 -16.33 39.52
N THR A 38 14.91 -15.06 39.37
CA THR A 38 15.31 -14.01 40.35
C THR A 38 14.34 -12.83 40.29
N LEU A 39 13.83 -12.48 41.48
CA LEU A 39 12.97 -11.34 41.75
C LEU A 39 13.75 -10.02 41.61
N GLY A 40 13.05 -9.00 41.13
CA GLY A 40 13.39 -7.59 41.31
C GLY A 40 12.10 -6.80 41.51
N VAL A 41 11.66 -6.72 42.76
CA VAL A 41 10.56 -5.86 43.22
C VAL A 41 11.02 -4.40 43.09
N ILE A 42 10.29 -3.58 42.35
CA ILE A 42 10.31 -2.12 42.50
C ILE A 42 8.86 -1.65 42.64
N THR A 43 8.56 -1.21 43.86
CA THR A 43 7.31 -0.56 44.28
C THR A 43 7.33 0.94 43.96
N ASP A 44 6.14 1.46 43.64
CA ASP A 44 5.63 2.81 43.84
C ASP A 44 6.36 4.04 43.24
N ARG A 45 5.68 4.71 42.30
CA ARG A 45 4.95 5.99 42.53
C ARG A 45 4.42 6.55 41.19
N MET A 46 3.10 6.68 41.07
CA MET A 46 2.45 7.53 40.06
C MET A 46 2.53 9.00 40.48
N PRO A 47 2.83 9.94 39.58
CA PRO A 47 2.42 11.33 39.71
C PRO A 47 1.10 11.61 38.93
N PRO A 48 0.35 12.66 39.32
CA PRO A 48 -1.05 12.83 38.97
C PRO A 48 -1.30 13.31 37.53
N ARG A 49 -2.50 13.03 37.04
CA ARG A 49 -3.09 13.65 35.84
C ARG A 49 -3.26 15.15 36.07
N ASN A 50 -2.81 15.97 35.13
CA ASN A 50 -3.30 17.34 34.96
C ASN A 50 -4.09 17.42 33.64
N PRO A 51 -5.32 17.97 33.63
CA PRO A 51 -6.00 18.37 32.40
C PRO A 51 -5.37 19.69 31.89
N ASP A 52 -5.69 20.05 30.65
CA ASP A 52 -5.21 21.23 29.90
C ASP A 52 -3.98 20.97 29.02
N PHE A 53 -4.25 20.60 27.77
CA PHE A 53 -3.31 20.71 26.65
C PHE A 53 -3.94 21.62 25.60
N ASP A 54 -3.75 22.93 25.78
CA ASP A 54 -3.77 23.90 24.69
C ASP A 54 -2.50 23.69 23.86
N VAL A 55 -2.67 23.23 22.61
CA VAL A 55 -1.58 23.13 21.65
C VAL A 55 -1.46 24.48 20.95
N ALA A 56 -0.68 25.39 21.54
CA ALA A 56 -0.14 26.54 20.83
C ALA A 56 0.85 26.03 19.76
N PHE A 57 0.58 26.35 18.49
CA PHE A 57 1.49 26.13 17.38
C PHE A 57 2.60 27.18 17.43
N ASP A 58 3.84 26.74 17.65
CA ASP A 58 5.03 27.57 17.53
C ASP A 58 5.41 27.71 16.03
N PRO A 59 5.43 28.92 15.46
CA PRO A 59 5.84 29.11 14.07
C PRO A 59 7.36 29.01 13.95
N LEU A 60 7.83 28.12 13.06
CA LEU A 60 9.22 28.00 12.65
C LEU A 60 9.79 29.38 12.25
N GLU A 61 10.61 29.98 13.12
CA GLU A 61 11.49 31.09 12.79
C GLU A 61 12.54 30.64 11.76
N LEU A 62 12.45 31.21 10.56
CA LEU A 62 13.54 31.24 9.59
C LEU A 62 14.61 32.21 10.12
N GLN A 63 15.68 31.67 10.68
CA GLN A 63 16.90 32.44 10.94
C GLN A 63 17.52 32.85 9.60
N THR A 64 17.42 34.13 9.26
CA THR A 64 18.22 34.79 8.22
C THR A 64 19.56 35.16 8.83
N ASN A 65 20.61 34.41 8.51
CA ASN A 65 21.98 34.84 8.78
C ASN A 65 22.41 35.80 7.66
N ASP A 66 22.41 37.10 7.97
CA ASP A 66 23.13 38.11 7.22
C ASP A 66 24.62 38.02 7.58
N ASP A 67 25.41 37.39 6.73
CA ASP A 67 26.87 37.45 6.80
C ASP A 67 27.44 38.22 5.60
N HIS A 68 28.25 39.21 5.95
CA HIS A 68 28.89 40.19 5.09
C HIS A 68 29.63 39.58 3.88
N VAL A 69 29.30 40.08 2.68
CA VAL A 69 30.02 39.79 1.43
C VAL A 69 31.37 40.51 1.45
N ASN A 70 32.45 39.74 1.60
CA ASN A 70 33.81 40.20 1.34
C ASN A 70 34.25 39.69 -0.04
N ALA A 71 34.73 40.60 -0.88
CA ALA A 71 35.14 40.32 -2.25
C ALA A 71 36.53 39.65 -2.29
N GLY A 72 36.68 38.58 -3.08
CA GLY A 72 37.99 38.10 -3.54
C GLY A 72 38.17 36.58 -3.51
N GLY A 73 38.29 35.97 -4.69
CA GLY A 73 38.81 34.61 -4.86
C GLY A 73 37.91 33.71 -5.68
N ILE A 74 38.19 33.58 -6.98
CA ILE A 74 37.60 32.55 -7.84
C ILE A 74 38.22 31.21 -7.39
N ALA A 75 37.49 30.45 -6.58
CA ALA A 75 37.80 29.05 -6.31
C ALA A 75 37.38 28.20 -7.52
N PRO A 76 38.17 27.18 -7.91
CA PRO A 76 37.81 26.32 -9.01
C PRO A 76 36.53 25.55 -8.66
N VAL A 77 35.55 25.62 -9.55
CA VAL A 77 34.34 24.79 -9.51
C VAL A 77 34.79 23.33 -9.55
N VAL A 78 34.77 22.67 -8.40
CA VAL A 78 34.88 21.21 -8.33
C VAL A 78 33.60 20.69 -8.98
N THR A 79 33.72 20.25 -10.22
CA THR A 79 32.71 19.42 -10.86
C THR A 79 32.65 18.11 -10.08
N GLU A 80 31.70 18.00 -9.15
CA GLU A 80 31.32 16.69 -8.60
C GLU A 80 30.87 15.84 -9.78
N ALA A 81 31.76 14.95 -10.22
CA ALA A 81 31.41 13.87 -11.11
C ALA A 81 30.30 13.08 -10.42
N THR A 82 29.08 13.16 -10.94
CA THR A 82 27.99 12.28 -10.56
C THR A 82 28.43 10.85 -10.86
N HIS A 83 28.94 10.16 -9.84
CA HIS A 83 29.10 8.71 -9.91
C HIS A 83 27.70 8.14 -10.11
N GLU A 84 27.32 7.86 -11.37
CA GLU A 84 26.18 7.01 -11.68
C GLU A 84 26.44 5.67 -11.01
N GLN A 85 25.87 5.50 -9.82
CA GLN A 85 25.96 4.26 -9.08
C GLN A 85 25.20 3.21 -9.90
N LYS A 86 25.94 2.38 -10.63
CA LYS A 86 25.36 1.34 -11.49
C LYS A 86 24.42 0.48 -10.66
N ARG A 87 23.14 0.50 -11.02
CA ARG A 87 22.12 -0.33 -10.37
C ARG A 87 22.54 -1.79 -10.38
N PRO A 88 22.36 -2.53 -9.27
CA PRO A 88 22.69 -3.94 -9.22
C PRO A 88 21.88 -4.74 -10.25
N PRO A 89 22.44 -5.82 -10.82
CA PRO A 89 21.76 -6.60 -11.83
C PRO A 89 20.48 -7.24 -11.27
N ARG A 90 19.41 -7.20 -12.05
CA ARG A 90 18.11 -7.78 -11.69
C ARG A 90 18.22 -9.31 -11.59
N ARG A 91 17.73 -9.88 -10.48
CA ARG A 91 17.63 -11.33 -10.29
C ARG A 91 16.17 -11.77 -10.35
N ILE A 92 15.81 -12.52 -11.39
CA ILE A 92 14.45 -13.03 -11.61
C ILE A 92 14.13 -14.13 -10.61
N VAL A 93 12.89 -14.13 -10.10
CA VAL A 93 12.33 -15.17 -9.24
C VAL A 93 11.38 -16.02 -10.08
N TRP A 94 11.93 -17.03 -10.77
CA TRP A 94 11.18 -17.85 -11.74
C TRP A 94 9.94 -18.54 -11.18
N ARG A 95 9.95 -18.90 -9.88
CA ARG A 95 8.76 -19.41 -9.20
C ARG A 95 7.58 -18.43 -9.31
N ASN A 96 7.83 -17.15 -9.06
CA ASN A 96 6.78 -16.12 -9.11
C ASN A 96 6.31 -15.91 -10.55
N VAL A 97 7.24 -15.90 -11.51
CA VAL A 97 6.91 -15.83 -12.94
C VAL A 97 5.93 -16.94 -13.31
N VAL A 98 6.26 -18.20 -13.02
CA VAL A 98 5.39 -19.34 -13.33
C VAL A 98 4.02 -19.22 -12.64
N LEU A 99 3.99 -18.92 -11.33
CA LEU A 99 2.73 -18.82 -10.59
C LEU A 99 1.83 -17.71 -11.12
N PHE A 100 2.37 -16.52 -11.41
CA PHE A 100 1.58 -15.43 -11.99
C PHE A 100 1.16 -15.73 -13.43
N THR A 101 2.01 -16.33 -14.25
CA THR A 101 1.63 -16.75 -15.61
C THR A 101 0.47 -17.75 -15.58
N LEU A 102 0.54 -18.76 -14.71
CA LEU A 102 -0.54 -19.74 -14.54
C LEU A 102 -1.81 -19.06 -14.03
N LEU A 103 -1.72 -18.20 -13.01
CA LEU A 103 -2.88 -17.45 -12.51
C LEU A 103 -3.58 -16.70 -13.64
N HIS A 104 -2.84 -15.90 -14.43
CA HIS A 104 -3.44 -15.12 -15.51
C HIS A 104 -4.00 -16.03 -16.62
N ALA A 105 -3.31 -17.11 -17.00
CA ALA A 105 -3.81 -18.06 -18.00
C ALA A 105 -5.13 -18.72 -17.58
N TYR A 106 -5.21 -19.21 -16.33
CA TYR A 106 -6.45 -19.79 -15.81
C TYR A 106 -7.55 -18.75 -15.56
N SER A 107 -7.20 -17.50 -15.25
CA SER A 107 -8.19 -16.42 -15.19
C SER A 107 -8.78 -16.10 -16.56
N LEU A 108 -7.97 -16.10 -17.64
CA LEU A 108 -8.48 -15.95 -19.01
C LEU A 108 -9.44 -17.08 -19.37
N TRP A 109 -9.13 -18.31 -18.95
CA TRP A 109 -10.08 -19.42 -19.07
C TRP A 109 -11.35 -19.19 -18.23
N GLY A 110 -11.19 -18.71 -16.99
CA GLY A 110 -12.31 -18.32 -16.14
C GLY A 110 -13.26 -17.31 -16.80
N ILE A 111 -12.73 -16.33 -17.55
CA ILE A 111 -13.53 -15.37 -18.33
C ILE A 111 -14.38 -16.08 -19.37
N ILE A 112 -13.77 -17.01 -20.12
CA ILE A 112 -14.50 -17.81 -21.11
C ILE A 112 -15.61 -18.59 -20.40
N CYS A 113 -15.36 -19.17 -19.22
CA CYS A 113 -16.36 -19.95 -18.48
C CYS A 113 -17.55 -19.16 -17.89
N ILE A 114 -17.52 -17.83 -17.86
CA ILE A 114 -18.56 -17.00 -17.22
C ILE A 114 -19.99 -17.35 -17.69
N PRO A 115 -20.29 -17.46 -19.00
CA PRO A 115 -21.65 -17.72 -19.47
C PRO A 115 -22.23 -19.08 -19.03
N TRP A 116 -21.38 -20.01 -18.61
CA TRP A 116 -21.78 -21.35 -18.16
C TRP A 116 -21.88 -21.47 -16.63
N ALA A 117 -21.47 -20.43 -15.89
CA ALA A 117 -21.58 -20.42 -14.45
C ALA A 117 -22.97 -19.95 -14.01
N HIS A 118 -23.41 -20.45 -12.85
CA HIS A 118 -24.67 -20.08 -12.24
C HIS A 118 -24.69 -18.56 -11.92
N PRO A 119 -25.79 -17.83 -12.14
CA PRO A 119 -25.84 -16.38 -11.89
C PRO A 119 -25.47 -15.96 -10.46
N LEU A 120 -25.79 -16.79 -9.45
CA LEU A 120 -25.37 -16.54 -8.06
C LEU A 120 -23.85 -16.59 -7.89
N THR A 121 -23.14 -17.37 -8.70
CA THR A 121 -21.67 -17.39 -8.73
C THR A 121 -21.12 -16.05 -9.19
N TRP A 122 -21.76 -15.36 -10.13
CA TRP A 122 -21.36 -14.02 -10.56
C TRP A 122 -21.52 -13.00 -9.43
N LEU A 123 -22.69 -12.98 -8.77
CA LEU A 123 -22.95 -12.08 -7.64
C LEU A 123 -21.98 -12.35 -6.47
N PHE A 124 -21.73 -13.62 -6.16
CA PHE A 124 -20.79 -14.02 -5.13
C PHE A 124 -19.35 -13.62 -5.48
N THR A 125 -18.96 -13.72 -6.75
CA THR A 125 -17.66 -13.26 -7.27
C THR A 125 -17.48 -11.76 -7.06
N ILE A 126 -18.49 -10.94 -7.39
CA ILE A 126 -18.48 -9.48 -7.19
C ILE A 126 -18.40 -9.14 -5.69
N PHE A 127 -19.15 -9.86 -4.86
CA PHE A 127 -19.11 -9.70 -3.41
C PHE A 127 -17.70 -10.00 -2.85
N LEU A 128 -17.10 -11.13 -3.23
CA LEU A 128 -15.76 -11.51 -2.78
C LEU A 128 -14.68 -10.57 -3.30
N TYR A 129 -14.80 -10.06 -4.54
CA TYR A 129 -13.93 -9.03 -5.07
C TYR A 129 -13.96 -7.78 -4.19
N THR A 130 -15.18 -7.29 -3.89
CA THR A 130 -15.39 -6.09 -3.08
C THR A 130 -14.89 -6.29 -1.65
N ALA A 131 -15.16 -7.44 -1.04
CA ALA A 131 -14.65 -7.78 0.28
C ALA A 131 -13.12 -7.84 0.31
N SER A 132 -12.49 -8.46 -0.70
CA SER A 132 -11.03 -8.51 -0.82
C SER A 132 -10.43 -7.12 -0.94
N ALA A 133 -11.02 -6.26 -1.78
CA ALA A 133 -10.61 -4.87 -1.94
C ALA A 133 -10.71 -4.11 -0.61
N ILE A 134 -11.85 -4.19 0.10
CA ILE A 134 -12.02 -3.56 1.43
C ILE A 134 -10.98 -4.06 2.44
N GLY A 135 -10.64 -5.34 2.42
CA GLY A 135 -9.58 -5.90 3.26
C GLY A 135 -8.20 -5.26 3.04
N VAL A 136 -7.91 -4.87 1.80
CA VAL A 136 -6.69 -4.12 1.45
C VAL A 136 -6.85 -2.65 1.81
N THR A 137 -7.91 -1.99 1.34
CA THR A 137 -8.09 -0.53 1.40
C THR A 137 -8.44 -0.05 2.82
N ALA A 138 -9.54 -0.53 3.41
CA ALA A 138 -9.92 -0.16 4.77
C ALA A 138 -8.95 -0.78 5.79
N GLY A 139 -8.47 -2.00 5.54
CA GLY A 139 -7.57 -2.73 6.40
C GLY A 139 -6.10 -2.36 6.21
N ALA A 140 -5.40 -3.14 5.38
CA ALA A 140 -3.93 -3.09 5.25
C ALA A 140 -3.40 -1.65 5.04
N HIS A 141 -4.11 -0.88 4.23
CA HIS A 141 -3.76 0.48 3.83
C HIS A 141 -4.13 1.53 4.88
N ARG A 142 -5.41 1.89 4.99
CA ARG A 142 -5.85 3.03 5.81
C ARG A 142 -5.68 2.79 7.31
N LEU A 143 -6.07 1.60 7.80
CA LEU A 143 -5.98 1.26 9.22
C LEU A 143 -4.55 1.00 9.66
N TRP A 144 -3.87 0.03 9.04
CA TRP A 144 -2.59 -0.46 9.55
C TRP A 144 -1.39 0.28 8.98
N ALA A 145 -1.33 0.55 7.67
CA ALA A 145 -0.18 1.27 7.11
C ALA A 145 -0.17 2.75 7.52
N HIS A 146 -1.33 3.44 7.46
CA HIS A 146 -1.44 4.89 7.70
C HIS A 146 -1.97 5.32 9.07
N ARG A 147 -2.56 4.40 9.84
CA ARG A 147 -3.15 4.69 11.16
C ARG A 147 -4.15 5.86 11.10
N SER A 148 -4.92 5.95 10.02
CA SER A 148 -5.83 7.09 9.76
C SER A 148 -7.15 7.01 10.54
N TYR A 149 -7.43 5.87 11.15
CA TYR A 149 -8.53 5.65 12.09
C TYR A 149 -8.19 4.51 13.04
N LYS A 150 -9.01 4.30 14.08
CA LYS A 150 -8.91 3.16 15.01
C LYS A 150 -10.06 2.20 14.81
N ALA A 151 -9.80 0.90 14.94
CA ALA A 151 -10.79 -0.16 14.81
C ALA A 151 -10.85 -1.04 16.07
N LYS A 152 -12.06 -1.34 16.54
CA LYS A 152 -12.29 -2.32 17.61
C LYS A 152 -12.01 -3.73 17.12
N LEU A 153 -11.84 -4.67 18.06
CA LEU A 153 -11.47 -6.06 17.77
C LEU A 153 -12.34 -6.74 16.69
N PRO A 154 -13.68 -6.64 16.69
CA PRO A 154 -14.50 -7.29 15.66
C PRO A 154 -14.16 -6.82 14.24
N MET A 155 -14.02 -5.50 14.04
CA MET A 155 -13.66 -4.94 12.74
C MET A 155 -12.26 -5.36 12.31
N ARG A 156 -11.28 -5.37 13.22
CA ARG A 156 -9.92 -5.83 12.93
C ARG A 156 -9.89 -7.28 12.46
N ILE A 157 -10.67 -8.16 13.08
CA ILE A 157 -10.79 -9.56 12.67
C ILE A 157 -11.41 -9.66 11.27
N ILE A 158 -12.53 -8.97 11.03
CA ILE A 158 -13.21 -8.95 9.72
C ILE A 158 -12.27 -8.49 8.62
N LEU A 159 -11.58 -7.36 8.82
CA LEU A 159 -10.64 -6.81 7.85
C LEU A 159 -9.44 -7.73 7.59
N THR A 160 -8.97 -8.45 8.62
CA THR A 160 -7.88 -9.44 8.49
C THR A 160 -8.31 -10.67 7.67
N MET A 161 -9.55 -11.12 7.87
CA MET A 161 -10.13 -12.21 7.07
C MET A 161 -10.32 -11.79 5.61
N MET A 162 -10.87 -10.59 5.38
CA MET A 162 -11.03 -9.99 4.06
C MET A 162 -9.68 -9.78 3.36
N ASN A 163 -8.65 -9.31 4.08
CA ASN A 163 -7.31 -9.16 3.54
C ASN A 163 -6.70 -10.52 3.13
N SER A 164 -6.97 -11.58 3.89
CA SER A 164 -6.51 -12.93 3.54
C SER A 164 -7.15 -13.45 2.24
N MET A 165 -8.35 -12.98 1.87
CA MET A 165 -8.96 -13.27 0.55
C MET A 165 -8.23 -12.59 -0.62
N ALA A 166 -7.52 -11.47 -0.35
CA ALA A 166 -6.83 -10.68 -1.37
C ALA A 166 -5.46 -11.25 -1.77
N LEU A 167 -4.83 -12.08 -0.92
CA LEU A 167 -3.54 -12.74 -1.18
C LEU A 167 -2.44 -11.74 -1.61
N GLN A 168 -2.20 -10.72 -0.77
CA GLN A 168 -1.18 -9.68 -1.03
C GLN A 168 -0.07 -9.66 0.04
N ASN A 169 0.38 -10.83 0.50
CA ASN A 169 1.18 -11.03 1.72
C ASN A 169 0.39 -10.71 3.01
N ASP A 170 0.99 -11.04 4.17
CA ASP A 170 0.39 -10.68 5.46
C ASP A 170 0.48 -9.17 5.70
N ILE A 171 -0.43 -8.63 6.51
CA ILE A 171 -0.60 -7.19 6.70
C ILE A 171 0.68 -6.52 7.21
N ILE A 172 1.49 -7.20 8.03
CA ILE A 172 2.73 -6.63 8.56
C ILE A 172 3.74 -6.42 7.43
N GLU A 173 3.90 -7.40 6.53
CA GLU A 173 4.76 -7.26 5.37
C GLU A 173 4.22 -6.22 4.38
N TRP A 174 2.92 -6.25 4.09
CA TRP A 174 2.28 -5.28 3.18
C TRP A 174 2.45 -3.85 3.70
N ALA A 175 2.13 -3.59 4.97
CA ALA A 175 2.24 -2.27 5.57
C ALA A 175 3.68 -1.78 5.67
N ARG A 176 4.66 -2.67 5.91
CA ARG A 176 6.09 -2.30 5.85
C ARG A 176 6.43 -1.77 4.46
N ASP A 177 6.14 -2.54 3.42
CA ASP A 177 6.47 -2.16 2.05
C ASP A 177 5.76 -0.86 1.65
N HIS A 178 4.50 -0.69 2.07
CA HIS A 178 3.72 0.52 1.81
C HIS A 178 4.27 1.76 2.53
N ARG A 179 4.70 1.63 3.80
CA ARG A 179 5.38 2.72 4.54
C ARG A 179 6.71 3.11 3.89
N VAL A 180 7.47 2.14 3.38
CA VAL A 180 8.68 2.41 2.59
C VAL A 180 8.34 3.16 1.32
N HIS A 181 7.31 2.71 0.60
CA HIS A 181 6.84 3.36 -0.63
C HIS A 181 6.49 4.83 -0.41
N HIS A 182 5.67 5.17 0.60
CA HIS A 182 5.38 6.59 0.87
C HIS A 182 6.60 7.42 1.24
N LYS A 183 7.52 6.85 2.03
CA LYS A 183 8.68 7.59 2.53
C LYS A 183 9.75 7.80 1.46
N TYR A 184 9.88 6.87 0.52
CA TYR A 184 10.95 6.85 -0.47
C TYR A 184 10.41 6.69 -1.91
N SER A 185 9.19 7.16 -2.16
CA SER A 185 8.50 7.10 -3.45
C SER A 185 9.44 7.53 -4.56
N GLU A 186 9.42 6.82 -5.68
CA GLU A 186 10.15 7.17 -6.89
C GLU A 186 11.68 7.08 -6.76
N THR A 187 12.18 6.34 -5.77
CA THR A 187 13.60 6.01 -5.59
C THR A 187 13.86 4.51 -5.67
N ASP A 188 15.12 4.06 -5.65
CA ASP A 188 15.43 2.63 -5.64
C ASP A 188 15.10 1.94 -4.30
N ALA A 189 14.73 2.71 -3.27
CA ALA A 189 14.16 2.20 -2.02
C ALA A 189 12.65 1.95 -2.09
N ASP A 190 11.95 2.48 -3.10
CA ASP A 190 10.53 2.18 -3.33
C ASP A 190 10.37 0.75 -3.91
N PRO A 191 9.63 -0.15 -3.24
CA PRO A 191 9.40 -1.51 -3.72
C PRO A 191 8.87 -1.60 -5.16
N HIS A 192 8.04 -0.65 -5.58
CA HIS A 192 7.38 -0.63 -6.88
C HIS A 192 7.62 0.68 -7.65
N ASN A 193 8.83 1.24 -7.50
CA ASN A 193 9.31 2.46 -8.14
C ASN A 193 8.79 2.65 -9.59
N ALA A 194 7.86 3.59 -9.75
CA ALA A 194 7.22 3.89 -11.03
C ALA A 194 8.19 4.43 -12.10
N ARG A 195 9.34 5.00 -11.70
CA ARG A 195 10.39 5.46 -12.65
C ARG A 195 11.04 4.33 -13.42
N ARG A 196 10.80 3.07 -13.02
CA ARG A 196 11.26 1.87 -13.74
C ARG A 196 10.28 1.40 -14.80
N GLY A 197 9.22 2.18 -15.04
CA GLY A 197 8.22 1.97 -16.08
C GLY A 197 7.04 1.12 -15.63
N PHE A 198 5.95 1.21 -16.40
CA PHE A 198 4.65 0.59 -16.13
C PHE A 198 4.75 -0.88 -15.72
N PHE A 199 5.45 -1.70 -16.52
CA PHE A 199 5.53 -3.14 -16.25
C PHE A 199 6.16 -3.43 -14.89
N PHE A 200 7.20 -2.68 -14.50
CA PHE A 200 7.86 -2.89 -13.23
C PHE A 200 6.95 -2.55 -12.05
N SER A 201 6.33 -1.37 -12.05
CA SER A 201 5.45 -0.93 -10.95
C SER A 201 4.14 -1.70 -10.88
N HIS A 202 3.67 -2.25 -12.02
CA HIS A 202 2.46 -3.07 -12.05
C HIS A 202 2.70 -4.47 -11.47
N ILE A 203 3.56 -5.29 -12.11
CA ILE A 203 3.78 -6.69 -11.68
C ILE A 203 5.27 -7.06 -11.60
N GLY A 204 6.13 -6.41 -12.38
CA GLY A 204 7.53 -6.79 -12.54
C GLY A 204 8.33 -6.77 -11.24
N TRP A 205 7.97 -5.90 -10.28
CA TRP A 205 8.58 -5.86 -8.95
C TRP A 205 8.37 -7.14 -8.13
N LEU A 206 7.27 -7.88 -8.38
CA LEU A 206 6.98 -9.17 -7.76
C LEU A 206 7.75 -10.32 -8.43
N LEU A 207 8.27 -10.12 -9.64
CA LEU A 207 8.95 -11.13 -10.45
C LEU A 207 10.48 -11.14 -10.24
N VAL A 208 11.00 -10.17 -9.50
CA VAL A 208 12.44 -10.03 -9.24
C VAL A 208 12.71 -9.88 -7.76
N ARG A 209 13.97 -10.07 -7.36
CA ARG A 209 14.41 -9.71 -6.01
C ARG A 209 14.34 -8.18 -5.83
N LYS A 210 13.82 -7.75 -4.68
CA LYS A 210 13.81 -6.34 -4.25
C LYS A 210 15.22 -5.75 -4.33
N HIS A 211 15.31 -4.48 -4.69
CA HIS A 211 16.56 -3.72 -4.64
C HIS A 211 17.11 -3.70 -3.20
N PRO A 212 18.44 -3.73 -2.99
CA PRO A 212 19.03 -3.66 -1.64
C PRO A 212 18.48 -2.50 -0.79
N ASP A 213 18.34 -1.32 -1.38
CA ASP A 213 17.83 -0.12 -0.68
C ASP A 213 16.43 -0.31 -0.09
N VAL A 214 15.56 -1.11 -0.72
CA VAL A 214 14.24 -1.43 -0.16
C VAL A 214 14.39 -2.12 1.19
N LYS A 215 15.37 -3.03 1.31
CA LYS A 215 15.64 -3.74 2.58
C LYS A 215 16.32 -2.82 3.57
N ASP A 216 17.31 -2.04 3.14
CA ASP A 216 18.12 -1.22 4.03
C ASP A 216 17.33 -0.03 4.59
N LYS A 217 16.56 0.67 3.75
CA LYS A 217 15.64 1.71 4.20
C LYS A 217 14.44 1.13 4.95
N GLY A 218 13.99 -0.08 4.58
CA GLY A 218 12.90 -0.79 5.24
C GLY A 218 13.19 -1.16 6.71
N LYS A 219 14.46 -1.38 7.09
CA LYS A 219 14.85 -1.61 8.50
C LYS A 219 14.56 -0.41 9.40
N ASN A 220 14.52 0.80 8.83
CA ASN A 220 14.31 2.05 9.56
C ASN A 220 12.82 2.45 9.64
N ILE A 221 11.92 1.60 9.15
CA ILE A 221 10.48 1.80 9.31
C ILE A 221 10.07 1.21 10.66
N ASP A 222 9.47 2.03 11.52
CA ASP A 222 8.83 1.56 12.73
C ASP A 222 7.64 0.65 12.38
N LEU A 223 7.62 -0.56 12.95
CA LEU A 223 6.55 -1.55 12.83
C LEU A 223 6.05 -2.02 14.21
N SER A 224 6.50 -1.37 15.29
CA SER A 224 6.19 -1.78 16.67
C SER A 224 4.68 -1.86 16.93
N ASP A 225 3.92 -0.92 16.36
CA ASP A 225 2.47 -0.90 16.40
C ASP A 225 1.81 -2.14 15.77
N LEU A 226 2.36 -2.62 14.64
CA LEU A 226 1.81 -3.76 13.92
C LEU A 226 2.10 -5.07 14.65
N TYR A 227 3.30 -5.19 15.23
CA TYR A 227 3.67 -6.35 16.05
C TYR A 227 2.99 -6.36 17.42
N ALA A 228 2.59 -5.19 17.94
CA ALA A 228 1.78 -5.10 19.16
C ALA A 228 0.35 -5.62 18.95
N ASP A 229 -0.19 -5.57 17.73
CA ASP A 229 -1.54 -6.06 17.43
C ASP A 229 -1.58 -7.62 17.40
N PRO A 230 -2.28 -8.28 18.35
CA PRO A 230 -2.36 -9.73 18.37
C PRO A 230 -3.09 -10.33 17.16
N VAL A 231 -4.00 -9.58 16.52
CA VAL A 231 -4.73 -10.04 15.33
C VAL A 231 -3.75 -10.18 14.15
N LEU A 232 -2.85 -9.21 13.99
CA LEU A 232 -1.85 -9.25 12.92
C LEU A 232 -0.79 -10.33 13.16
N ARG A 233 -0.33 -10.50 14.41
CA ARG A 233 0.56 -11.61 14.76
C ARG A 233 -0.08 -12.97 14.49
N PHE A 234 -1.37 -13.12 14.78
CA PHE A 234 -2.13 -14.32 14.47
C PHE A 234 -2.20 -14.55 12.95
N GLN A 235 -2.59 -13.53 12.18
CA GLN A 235 -2.63 -13.63 10.72
C GLN A 235 -1.27 -14.04 10.15
N ARG A 236 -0.19 -13.38 10.57
CA ARG A 236 1.16 -13.68 10.08
C ARG A 236 1.58 -15.12 10.42
N LYS A 237 1.27 -15.61 11.62
CA LYS A 237 1.57 -16.99 12.04
C LYS A 237 0.80 -18.03 11.21
N TYR A 238 -0.45 -17.75 10.87
CA TYR A 238 -1.34 -18.66 10.15
C TYR A 238 -1.68 -18.18 8.73
N TYR A 239 -0.79 -17.41 8.10
CA TYR A 239 -1.10 -16.73 6.85
C TYR A 239 -1.41 -17.70 5.72
N VAL A 240 -0.63 -18.79 5.60
CA VAL A 240 -0.87 -19.80 4.56
C VAL A 240 -2.23 -20.51 4.78
N PRO A 241 -2.54 -21.06 5.97
CA PRO A 241 -3.88 -21.58 6.24
C PRO A 241 -5.02 -20.57 6.01
N SER A 242 -4.84 -19.31 6.43
CA SER A 242 -5.89 -18.29 6.28
C SER A 242 -6.12 -17.94 4.81
N VAL A 243 -5.07 -17.84 4.00
CA VAL A 243 -5.20 -17.63 2.55
C VAL A 243 -5.85 -18.84 1.88
N LEU A 244 -5.42 -20.07 2.19
CA LEU A 244 -6.03 -21.27 1.60
C LEU A 244 -7.53 -21.33 1.88
N LEU A 245 -7.92 -21.04 3.13
CA LEU A 245 -9.32 -21.01 3.52
C LEU A 245 -10.09 -19.86 2.85
N MET A 246 -9.62 -18.63 3.00
CA MET A 246 -10.37 -17.42 2.63
C MET A 246 -10.32 -17.12 1.13
N CYS A 247 -9.19 -17.39 0.46
CA CYS A 247 -8.98 -17.07 -0.95
C CYS A 247 -9.37 -18.21 -1.91
N PHE A 248 -9.37 -19.46 -1.46
CA PHE A 248 -9.60 -20.62 -2.35
C PHE A 248 -10.73 -21.53 -1.88
N LEU A 249 -10.69 -22.04 -0.64
CA LEU A 249 -11.68 -23.02 -0.18
C LEU A 249 -13.08 -22.40 -0.05
N ILE A 250 -13.24 -21.28 0.66
CA ILE A 250 -14.54 -20.61 0.80
C ILE A 250 -15.09 -20.20 -0.57
N PRO A 251 -14.32 -19.51 -1.44
CA PRO A 251 -14.79 -19.13 -2.77
C PRO A 251 -15.22 -20.30 -3.66
N THR A 252 -14.65 -21.49 -3.46
CA THR A 252 -14.96 -22.68 -4.28
C THR A 252 -16.10 -23.52 -3.69
N LEU A 253 -16.10 -23.75 -2.38
CA LEU A 253 -17.02 -24.67 -1.74
C LEU A 253 -18.40 -24.05 -1.48
N VAL A 254 -18.46 -22.74 -1.18
CA VAL A 254 -19.75 -22.06 -0.95
C VAL A 254 -20.67 -22.16 -2.18
N PRO A 255 -20.21 -21.82 -3.41
CA PRO A 255 -21.05 -21.97 -4.59
C PRO A 255 -21.49 -23.40 -4.85
N HIS A 256 -20.57 -24.34 -4.67
CA HIS A 256 -20.82 -25.75 -4.90
C HIS A 256 -21.92 -26.30 -3.98
N PHE A 257 -21.83 -26.03 -2.68
CA PHE A 257 -22.77 -26.59 -1.71
C PHE A 257 -24.08 -25.80 -1.59
N LEU A 258 -24.09 -24.49 -1.82
CA LEU A 258 -25.29 -23.67 -1.59
C LEU A 258 -26.21 -23.56 -2.82
N TRP A 259 -25.67 -23.58 -4.04
CA TRP A 259 -26.47 -23.47 -5.26
C TRP A 259 -26.05 -24.43 -6.36
N GLY A 260 -25.29 -25.49 -6.01
CA GLY A 260 -24.99 -26.58 -6.93
C GLY A 260 -24.01 -26.22 -8.05
N GLU A 261 -23.19 -25.19 -7.87
CA GLU A 261 -22.19 -24.82 -8.88
C GLU A 261 -21.16 -25.94 -9.08
N SER A 262 -20.66 -26.08 -10.31
CA SER A 262 -19.53 -26.97 -10.57
C SER A 262 -18.30 -26.53 -9.78
N LEU A 263 -17.62 -27.46 -9.10
CA LEU A 263 -16.35 -27.18 -8.42
C LEU A 263 -15.33 -26.54 -9.37
N TRP A 264 -15.39 -26.89 -10.66
CA TRP A 264 -14.54 -26.32 -11.69
C TRP A 264 -14.82 -24.82 -11.91
N TYR A 265 -16.08 -24.44 -12.13
CA TYR A 265 -16.46 -23.04 -12.34
C TYR A 265 -16.31 -22.21 -11.07
N ALA A 266 -16.63 -22.79 -9.90
CA ALA A 266 -16.41 -22.14 -8.62
C ALA A 266 -14.92 -21.88 -8.32
N PHE A 267 -14.03 -22.80 -8.69
CA PHE A 267 -12.59 -22.56 -8.51
C PHE A 267 -12.05 -21.53 -9.52
N LEU A 268 -12.46 -21.62 -10.80
CA LEU A 268 -11.98 -20.71 -11.84
C LEU A 268 -12.47 -19.28 -11.66
N ILE A 269 -13.74 -19.07 -11.32
CA ILE A 269 -14.37 -17.73 -11.36
C ILE A 269 -14.18 -16.98 -10.02
N PRO A 270 -14.87 -17.32 -8.91
CA PRO A 270 -14.67 -16.64 -7.63
C PRO A 270 -13.31 -16.95 -6.97
N GLY A 271 -12.64 -18.05 -7.33
CA GLY A 271 -11.28 -18.34 -6.90
C GLY A 271 -10.22 -17.57 -7.68
N LEU A 272 -9.92 -18.01 -8.92
CA LEU A 272 -8.78 -17.53 -9.71
C LEU A 272 -9.03 -16.22 -10.46
N LEU A 273 -10.12 -16.10 -11.23
CA LEU A 273 -10.44 -14.90 -12.00
C LEU A 273 -10.62 -13.70 -11.06
N ARG A 274 -11.39 -13.85 -9.99
CA ARG A 274 -11.54 -12.80 -8.97
C ARG A 274 -10.20 -12.43 -8.33
N LEU A 275 -9.34 -13.39 -7.98
CA LEU A 275 -8.02 -13.10 -7.42
C LEU A 275 -7.18 -12.27 -8.40
N CYS A 276 -7.11 -12.70 -9.65
CA CYS A 276 -6.36 -12.00 -10.69
C CYS A 276 -6.90 -10.58 -10.93
N ALA A 277 -8.22 -10.41 -10.97
CA ALA A 277 -8.86 -9.11 -11.10
C ALA A 277 -8.54 -8.19 -9.90
N THR A 278 -8.66 -8.70 -8.67
CA THR A 278 -8.31 -7.94 -7.45
C THR A 278 -6.85 -7.52 -7.45
N LEU A 279 -5.93 -8.41 -7.82
CA LEU A 279 -4.49 -8.11 -7.91
C LEU A 279 -4.20 -7.01 -8.94
N ASN A 280 -4.72 -7.15 -10.16
CA ASN A 280 -4.50 -6.16 -11.21
C ASN A 280 -5.10 -4.78 -10.83
N ALA A 281 -6.29 -4.76 -10.22
CA ALA A 281 -6.89 -3.53 -9.72
C ALA A 281 -6.01 -2.84 -8.67
N THR A 282 -5.44 -3.58 -7.71
CA THR A 282 -4.47 -3.01 -6.76
C THR A 282 -3.19 -2.56 -7.45
N TRP A 283 -2.66 -3.33 -8.38
CA TRP A 283 -1.43 -3.00 -9.09
C TRP A 283 -1.56 -1.80 -10.02
N MET A 284 -2.78 -1.45 -10.47
CA MET A 284 -3.03 -0.19 -11.18
C MET A 284 -2.80 1.03 -10.28
N VAL A 285 -2.96 0.91 -8.96
CA VAL A 285 -2.62 2.00 -8.02
C VAL A 285 -1.12 2.30 -8.11
N ASN A 286 -0.28 1.26 -8.02
CA ASN A 286 1.17 1.41 -8.10
C ASN A 286 1.67 1.89 -9.48
N SER A 287 0.97 1.52 -10.55
CA SER A 287 1.38 1.84 -11.93
C SER A 287 0.64 3.03 -12.52
N VAL A 288 -0.63 2.86 -12.88
CA VAL A 288 -1.45 3.88 -13.55
C VAL A 288 -1.54 5.15 -12.70
N ALA A 289 -1.76 5.01 -11.39
CA ALA A 289 -1.90 6.15 -10.48
C ALA A 289 -0.58 6.83 -10.10
N HIS A 290 0.56 6.43 -10.68
CA HIS A 290 1.84 7.18 -10.64
C HIS A 290 2.26 7.73 -12.01
N MET A 291 1.43 7.56 -13.05
CA MET A 291 1.84 7.86 -14.43
C MET A 291 0.89 8.80 -15.16
N LYS A 292 -0.42 8.52 -15.16
CA LYS A 292 -1.38 9.24 -16.03
C LYS A 292 -2.62 9.69 -15.26
N GLY A 293 -2.77 11.00 -15.13
CA GLY A 293 -3.90 11.64 -14.46
C GLY A 293 -3.53 13.04 -13.99
N ASP A 294 -4.47 13.69 -13.31
CA ASP A 294 -4.31 15.07 -12.82
C ASP A 294 -3.57 15.11 -11.48
N LYS A 295 -2.97 16.26 -11.15
CA LYS A 295 -2.25 16.50 -9.89
C LYS A 295 -2.77 17.75 -9.17
N PRO A 296 -4.07 17.78 -8.79
CA PRO A 296 -4.72 18.96 -8.23
C PRO A 296 -4.12 19.45 -6.91
N TYR A 297 -3.41 18.60 -6.15
CA TYR A 297 -2.90 18.95 -4.82
C TYR A 297 -1.38 19.18 -4.82
N ASN A 298 -0.62 18.38 -5.58
CA ASN A 298 0.83 18.49 -5.62
C ASN A 298 1.41 18.01 -6.96
N LYS A 299 1.82 18.93 -7.83
CA LYS A 299 2.40 18.63 -9.15
C LYS A 299 3.83 18.10 -9.11
N PHE A 300 4.54 18.28 -7.98
CA PHE A 300 5.96 17.90 -7.83
C PHE A 300 6.19 16.43 -7.47
N ILE A 301 5.12 15.67 -7.23
CA ILE A 301 5.17 14.22 -6.98
C ILE A 301 4.60 13.46 -8.19
N ASN A 302 4.92 12.18 -8.35
CA ASN A 302 4.39 11.36 -9.45
C ASN A 302 2.91 10.92 -9.30
N PRO A 303 2.39 10.61 -8.10
CA PRO A 303 1.00 10.22 -7.88
C PRO A 303 -0.01 11.15 -8.54
N VAL A 304 -1.04 10.57 -9.14
CA VAL A 304 -2.08 11.26 -9.92
C VAL A 304 -3.48 10.80 -9.52
N GLU A 305 -4.47 11.64 -9.75
CA GLU A 305 -5.88 11.30 -9.68
C GLU A 305 -6.28 10.52 -10.95
N ASN A 306 -6.86 9.32 -10.80
CA ASN A 306 -7.25 8.50 -11.95
C ASN A 306 -8.60 7.78 -11.77
N ILE A 307 -9.57 8.12 -12.63
CA ILE A 307 -10.95 7.61 -12.55
C ILE A 307 -11.07 6.08 -12.71
N PHE A 308 -10.26 5.46 -13.57
CA PHE A 308 -10.30 4.00 -13.74
C PHE A 308 -9.81 3.29 -12.48
N VAL A 309 -8.79 3.85 -11.83
CA VAL A 309 -8.29 3.34 -10.55
C VAL A 309 -9.29 3.58 -9.42
N ILE A 310 -10.02 4.71 -9.42
CA ILE A 310 -11.08 4.97 -8.44
C ILE A 310 -12.12 3.86 -8.45
N PHE A 311 -12.62 3.47 -9.63
CA PHE A 311 -13.62 2.40 -9.75
C PHE A 311 -13.03 1.01 -9.51
N GLY A 312 -11.87 0.70 -10.11
CA GLY A 312 -11.23 -0.61 -9.96
C GLY A 312 -10.79 -0.91 -8.53
N ALA A 313 -10.14 0.05 -7.87
CA ALA A 313 -9.59 -0.09 -6.52
C ALA A 313 -10.49 0.52 -5.43
N VAL A 314 -11.80 0.63 -5.70
CA VAL A 314 -12.83 0.90 -4.68
C VAL A 314 -12.57 2.19 -3.86
N GLY A 315 -12.06 3.22 -4.52
CA GLY A 315 -11.77 4.53 -3.96
C GLY A 315 -10.28 4.92 -3.85
N GLU A 316 -9.33 4.04 -4.18
CA GLU A 316 -7.88 4.35 -4.03
C GLU A 316 -7.25 5.10 -5.20
N GLY A 317 -8.02 5.45 -6.23
CA GLY A 317 -7.51 6.20 -7.37
C GLY A 317 -7.34 7.70 -7.14
N PHE A 318 -7.72 8.22 -5.95
CA PHE A 318 -7.42 9.59 -5.55
C PHE A 318 -5.99 9.74 -5.04
N HIS A 319 -5.01 9.36 -5.87
CA HIS A 319 -3.67 9.03 -5.41
C HIS A 319 -2.77 10.26 -5.20
N ASN A 320 -3.00 11.35 -5.93
CA ASN A 320 -2.30 12.62 -5.69
C ASN A 320 -2.70 13.20 -4.33
N TYR A 321 -4.00 13.17 -4.00
CA TYR A 321 -4.51 13.53 -2.69
C TYR A 321 -3.88 12.64 -1.62
N HIS A 322 -3.94 11.33 -1.81
CA HIS A 322 -3.46 10.36 -0.82
C HIS A 322 -1.98 10.55 -0.49
N HIS A 323 -1.11 10.72 -1.49
CA HIS A 323 0.32 10.96 -1.23
C HIS A 323 0.60 12.34 -0.65
N THR A 324 -0.27 13.32 -0.88
CA THR A 324 -0.16 14.65 -0.26
C THR A 324 -0.64 14.63 1.20
N PHE A 325 -1.67 13.83 1.51
CA PHE A 325 -2.31 13.74 2.82
C PHE A 325 -2.46 12.28 3.27
N PRO A 326 -1.35 11.56 3.54
CA PRO A 326 -1.38 10.12 3.80
C PRO A 326 -2.13 9.73 5.08
N HIS A 327 -2.39 10.68 5.98
CA HIS A 327 -3.10 10.44 7.23
C HIS A 327 -4.62 10.64 7.13
N ASP A 328 -5.15 11.07 5.98
CA ASP A 328 -6.60 11.20 5.78
C ASP A 328 -7.26 9.81 5.62
N TYR A 329 -8.28 9.52 6.44
CA TYR A 329 -8.94 8.22 6.44
C TYR A 329 -9.76 7.94 5.18
N SER A 330 -10.17 8.99 4.46
CA SER A 330 -10.93 8.85 3.23
C SER A 330 -10.02 8.64 2.02
N THR A 331 -8.72 8.95 2.12
CA THR A 331 -7.77 8.98 1.00
C THR A 331 -8.22 9.84 -0.20
N SER A 332 -9.24 10.68 -0.01
CA SER A 332 -9.83 11.56 -1.01
C SER A 332 -10.42 12.79 -0.33
N GLU A 333 -10.52 13.92 -1.02
CA GLU A 333 -11.20 15.11 -0.49
C GLU A 333 -12.71 14.87 -0.28
N PHE A 334 -13.33 14.09 -1.17
CA PHE A 334 -14.78 14.07 -1.38
C PHE A 334 -15.58 13.05 -0.56
N GLY A 335 -15.00 12.49 0.51
CA GLY A 335 -15.68 11.53 1.37
C GLY A 335 -16.17 10.30 0.59
N TRP A 336 -17.49 10.10 0.52
CA TRP A 336 -18.12 8.93 -0.12
C TRP A 336 -18.13 8.96 -1.65
N LYS A 337 -17.88 10.12 -2.27
CA LYS A 337 -17.97 10.27 -3.73
C LYS A 337 -16.95 9.33 -4.41
N PHE A 338 -17.48 8.30 -5.06
CA PHE A 338 -16.71 7.21 -5.68
C PHE A 338 -15.74 6.49 -4.74
N ASN A 339 -16.03 6.46 -3.44
CA ASN A 339 -15.17 5.87 -2.43
C ASN A 339 -15.96 4.98 -1.47
N LEU A 340 -16.22 3.75 -1.93
CA LEU A 340 -16.95 2.75 -1.16
C LEU A 340 -16.18 2.34 0.11
N THR A 341 -14.85 2.42 0.11
CA THR A 341 -14.04 2.17 1.30
C THR A 341 -14.34 3.17 2.42
N THR A 342 -14.44 4.46 2.11
CA THR A 342 -14.83 5.49 3.10
C THR A 342 -16.23 5.23 3.65
N PHE A 343 -17.19 4.92 2.77
CA PHE A 343 -18.55 4.55 3.18
C PHE A 343 -18.54 3.35 4.15
N PHE A 344 -17.80 2.29 3.83
CA PHE A 344 -17.66 1.12 4.68
C PHE A 344 -17.12 1.48 6.08
N ILE A 345 -16.06 2.29 6.15
CA ILE A 345 -15.48 2.75 7.42
C ILE A 345 -16.52 3.55 8.22
N ASP A 346 -17.30 4.41 7.56
CA ASP A 346 -18.30 5.25 8.22
C ASP A 346 -19.50 4.45 8.74
N CYS A 347 -19.91 3.39 8.05
CA CYS A 347 -20.88 2.42 8.59
C CYS A 347 -20.36 1.77 9.88
N PHE A 348 -19.10 1.34 9.90
CA PHE A 348 -18.47 0.78 11.10
C PHE A 348 -18.30 1.82 12.21
N ALA A 349 -18.08 3.09 11.86
CA ALA A 349 -18.05 4.17 12.84
C ALA A 349 -19.42 4.41 13.48
N LYS A 350 -20.50 4.37 12.68
CA LYS A 350 -21.88 4.46 13.19
C LYS A 350 -22.23 3.31 14.13
N MET A 351 -21.68 2.12 13.90
CA MET A 351 -21.80 0.97 14.82
C MET A 351 -20.87 1.06 16.04
N GLY A 352 -20.07 2.12 16.18
CA GLY A 352 -19.09 2.29 17.25
C GLY A 352 -17.91 1.32 17.16
N LEU A 353 -17.66 0.71 16.00
CA LEU A 353 -16.55 -0.23 15.74
C LEU A 353 -15.32 0.46 15.12
N ALA A 354 -15.50 1.64 14.52
CA ALA A 354 -14.42 2.52 14.08
C ALA A 354 -14.49 3.87 14.82
N THR A 355 -13.33 4.41 15.22
CA THR A 355 -13.23 5.72 15.89
C THR A 355 -12.03 6.51 15.35
N ASP A 356 -11.86 7.75 15.79
CA ASP A 356 -10.70 8.60 15.50
C ASP A 356 -10.36 8.73 14.00
N ARG A 357 -11.40 8.78 13.15
CA ARG A 357 -11.28 8.99 11.71
C ARG A 357 -10.68 10.37 11.44
N ARG A 358 -9.44 10.41 10.95
CA ARG A 358 -8.70 11.66 10.69
C ARG A 358 -9.08 12.19 9.31
N LYS A 359 -9.70 13.37 9.26
CA LYS A 359 -10.03 14.07 8.01
C LYS A 359 -9.23 15.36 7.92
N MET A 360 -8.66 15.65 6.75
CA MET A 360 -7.94 16.91 6.55
C MET A 360 -8.91 18.09 6.51
N PRO A 361 -8.62 19.19 7.25
CA PRO A 361 -9.40 20.41 7.16
C PRO A 361 -9.42 20.98 5.74
N TYR A 362 -10.59 21.43 5.29
CA TYR A 362 -10.79 21.96 3.93
C TYR A 362 -9.83 23.11 3.62
N ASN A 363 -9.64 24.05 4.54
CA ASN A 363 -8.74 25.20 4.35
C ASN A 363 -7.28 24.77 4.09
N LEU A 364 -6.81 23.70 4.74
CA LEU A 364 -5.47 23.16 4.55
C LEU A 364 -5.35 22.49 3.17
N VAL A 365 -6.35 21.69 2.78
CA VAL A 365 -6.41 21.06 1.45
C VAL A 365 -6.42 22.13 0.36
N PHE A 366 -7.29 23.13 0.48
CA PHE A 366 -7.44 24.23 -0.47
C PHE A 366 -6.15 25.03 -0.62
N ARG A 367 -5.53 25.46 0.49
CA ARG A 367 -4.25 26.19 0.45
C ARG A 367 -3.14 25.37 -0.20
N ARG A 368 -3.10 24.05 0.04
CA ARG A 368 -2.12 23.17 -0.59
C ARG A 368 -2.35 23.07 -2.10
N ALA A 369 -3.60 22.87 -2.53
CA ALA A 369 -3.96 22.86 -3.95
C ALA A 369 -3.62 24.18 -4.64
N LEU A 370 -3.90 25.32 -4.01
CA LEU A 370 -3.52 26.65 -4.54
C LEU A 370 -2.00 26.80 -4.67
N LYS A 371 -1.23 26.35 -3.67
CA LYS A 371 0.22 26.54 -3.64
C LYS A 371 0.98 25.58 -4.56
N THR A 372 0.58 24.31 -4.62
CA THR A 372 1.36 23.25 -5.28
C THR A 372 0.59 22.44 -6.31
N GLY A 373 -0.71 22.69 -6.50
CA GLY A 373 -1.51 22.02 -7.53
C GLY A 373 -1.05 22.38 -8.94
N ASP A 374 -1.45 21.55 -9.90
CA ASP A 374 -1.27 21.78 -11.33
C ASP A 374 -2.35 22.69 -11.96
N GLY A 375 -3.29 23.19 -11.16
CA GLY A 375 -4.41 24.01 -11.62
C GLY A 375 -5.67 23.23 -12.00
N SER A 376 -5.68 21.90 -11.90
CA SER A 376 -6.87 21.06 -12.18
C SER A 376 -7.91 21.04 -11.04
N HIS A 377 -7.57 21.59 -9.87
CA HIS A 377 -8.47 21.57 -8.71
C HIS A 377 -9.66 22.52 -8.90
N HIS A 378 -10.87 21.97 -9.08
CA HIS A 378 -12.07 22.74 -9.42
C HIS A 378 -12.37 23.90 -8.45
N GLY A 379 -12.24 23.68 -7.13
CA GLY A 379 -12.47 24.74 -6.15
C GLY A 379 -11.48 25.90 -6.24
N VAL A 380 -10.23 25.61 -6.65
CA VAL A 380 -9.19 26.64 -6.80
C VAL A 380 -9.41 27.40 -8.10
N GLN A 381 -9.75 26.71 -9.19
CA GLN A 381 -10.10 27.35 -10.47
C GLN A 381 -11.25 28.35 -10.29
N LYS A 382 -12.31 27.93 -9.59
CA LYS A 382 -13.46 28.79 -9.31
C LYS A 382 -13.07 30.03 -8.50
N HIS A 383 -12.25 29.85 -7.46
CA HIS A 383 -11.78 30.97 -6.64
C HIS A 383 -10.96 31.98 -7.43
N LEU A 384 -10.01 31.51 -8.26
CA LEU A 384 -9.19 32.38 -9.10
C LEU A 384 -10.05 33.17 -10.11
N GLN A 385 -11.01 32.51 -10.76
CA GLN A 385 -11.95 33.17 -11.68
C GLN A 385 -12.79 34.25 -10.98
N GLU A 386 -13.26 33.98 -9.75
CA GLU A 386 -14.01 34.96 -8.95
C GLU A 386 -13.14 36.15 -8.50
N THR A 387 -11.87 35.91 -8.14
CA THR A 387 -10.93 36.97 -7.79
C THR A 387 -10.60 37.85 -8.99
N GLU A 388 -10.28 37.26 -10.14
CA GLU A 388 -10.02 37.99 -11.40
C GLU A 388 -11.23 38.84 -11.82
N ALA A 389 -12.44 38.28 -11.76
CA ALA A 389 -13.67 39.01 -12.11
C ALA A 389 -13.99 40.17 -11.15
N ASN A 390 -13.57 40.07 -9.89
CA ASN A 390 -13.73 41.16 -8.92
C ASN A 390 -12.69 42.25 -9.12
N GLU A 391 -11.43 41.89 -9.41
CA GLU A 391 -10.37 42.84 -9.73
C GLU A 391 -10.70 43.65 -11.00
N GLU A 392 -11.23 43.00 -12.05
CA GLU A 392 -11.70 43.68 -13.26
C GLU A 392 -12.80 44.71 -12.96
N LYS A 393 -13.79 44.33 -12.14
CA LYS A 393 -14.87 45.26 -11.74
C LYS A 393 -14.36 46.44 -10.93
N THR A 394 -13.40 46.22 -10.03
CA THR A 394 -12.78 47.29 -9.27
C THR A 394 -12.04 48.25 -10.21
N LEU A 395 -11.23 47.72 -11.13
CA LEU A 395 -10.51 48.52 -12.13
C LEU A 395 -11.45 49.29 -13.07
N GLU A 396 -12.58 48.71 -13.49
CA GLU A 396 -13.60 49.42 -14.27
C GLU A 396 -14.31 50.52 -13.48
N SER A 397 -14.55 50.30 -12.19
CA SER A 397 -15.18 51.32 -11.32
C SER A 397 -14.26 52.50 -11.00
N GLU A 398 -12.94 52.31 -11.11
CA GLU A 398 -11.91 53.33 -10.89
C GLU A 398 -11.52 54.09 -12.16
N LYS A 399 -12.02 53.71 -13.34
CA LYS A 399 -11.81 54.50 -14.57
C LYS A 399 -12.50 55.86 -14.43
N PRO A 400 -11.79 56.98 -14.71
CA PRO A 400 -12.41 58.29 -14.70
C PRO A 400 -13.58 58.30 -15.69
N LYS A 401 -14.73 58.81 -15.27
CA LYS A 401 -15.82 59.12 -16.18
C LYS A 401 -15.35 60.31 -17.00
N ASP A 402 -15.06 60.09 -18.28
CA ASP A 402 -14.81 61.18 -19.22
C ASP A 402 -16.05 62.11 -19.23
N GLU A 403 -15.88 63.33 -18.71
CA GLU A 403 -16.83 64.46 -18.81
C GLU A 403 -16.72 65.17 -20.16
#